data_AF-A0A926BM48-F1
#
_entry.id   AF-A0A926BM48-F1
#
_cell.length_a   1.000
_cell.length_b   1.000
_cell.length_c   1.000
_cell.angle_alpha   90.00
_cell.angle_beta   90.00
_cell.angle_gamma   90.00
#
_symmetry.space_group_name_H-M   'P 1'
#
loop_
_entity.id
_entity.type
_entity.pdbx_description
1 polymer ?
#
loop_
_entity_poly.entity_id
_entity_poly.type
_entity_poly.pdbx_seq_one_letter_code
_entity_poly.pdbx_strand_id
1 'polypeptide(L)' 'MKNSVLRIVEKRFGAVPADARQRIEAIRDATELEALLDRALSAASLNDLGLAPA' A
#
# COMPACT_ATOMS: atom_id res chain seq x y z
N MET A 1 11.90 3.69 -2.15
CA MET A 1 10.48 4.02 -2.37
C MET A 1 9.55 3.06 -1.64
N LYS A 2 9.63 1.74 -1.87
CA LYS A 2 8.75 0.71 -1.25
C LYS A 2 8.61 0.81 0.27
N ASN A 3 9.72 0.92 0.99
CA ASN A 3 9.69 1.06 2.46
C ASN A 3 8.92 2.30 2.93
N SER A 4 8.97 3.40 2.15
CA SER A 4 8.22 4.62 2.46
C SER A 4 6.72 4.42 2.26
N VAL A 5 6.34 3.77 1.15
CA VAL A 5 4.93 3.42 0.88
C VAL A 5 4.39 2.52 1.99
N LEU A 6 5.10 1.45 2.33
CA LEU A 6 4.68 0.52 3.38
C LEU A 6 4.50 1.23 4.72
N ARG A 7 5.46 2.07 5.11
CA ARG A 7 5.38 2.87 6.35
C ARG A 7 4.16 3.79 6.37
N ILE A 8 3.79 4.39 5.24
CA ILE A 8 2.65 5.31 5.16
C ILE A 8 1.34 4.53 5.22
N VAL A 9 1.25 3.41 4.50
CA VAL A 9 0.10 2.50 4.56
C VAL A 9 -0.08 1.98 6.00
N GLU A 10 0.99 1.56 6.67
CA GLU A 10 0.95 1.16 8.09
C GLU A 10 0.50 2.30 9.02
N LYS A 11 0.99 3.52 8.79
CA LYS A 11 0.62 4.68 9.61
C LYS A 11 -0.87 5.03 9.48
N ARG A 12 -1.47 4.85 8.31
CA ARG A 12 -2.88 5.18 8.08
C ARG A 12 -3.84 4.07 8.48
N PHE A 13 -3.50 2.83 8.19
CA PHE A 13 -4.42 1.70 8.33
C PHE A 13 -4.04 0.74 9.48
N GLY A 14 -2.94 1.01 10.19
CA GLY A 14 -2.44 0.15 11.26
C GLY A 14 -1.62 -1.03 10.73
N ALA A 15 -1.70 -2.17 11.39
CA ALA A 15 -0.93 -3.35 10.98
C ALA A 15 -1.34 -3.82 9.57
N VAL A 16 -0.42 -3.68 8.62
CA VAL A 16 -0.63 -4.14 7.23
C VAL A 16 -0.46 -5.67 7.17
N PRO A 17 -1.47 -6.42 6.69
CA PRO A 17 -1.41 -7.88 6.54
C PRO A 17 -0.23 -8.32 5.66
N ALA A 18 0.31 -9.51 5.91
CA ALA A 18 1.46 -10.04 5.17
C ALA A 18 1.21 -10.04 3.65
N ASP A 19 0.02 -10.43 3.22
CA ASP A 19 -0.38 -10.50 1.82
C ASP A 19 -0.34 -9.11 1.16
N ALA A 20 -0.84 -8.08 1.85
CA ALA A 20 -0.77 -6.69 1.38
C ALA A 20 0.68 -6.21 1.27
N ARG A 21 1.55 -6.58 2.23
CA ARG A 21 2.99 -6.27 2.18
C ARG A 21 3.64 -6.91 0.96
N GLN A 22 3.39 -8.20 0.73
CA GLN A 22 3.94 -8.92 -0.42
C GLN A 22 3.51 -8.30 -1.74
N ARG A 23 2.25 -7.83 -1.84
CA ARG A 23 1.75 -7.13 -3.03
C ARG A 23 2.48 -5.81 -3.28
N ILE A 24 2.71 -5.00 -2.24
CA ILE A 24 3.50 -3.76 -2.35
C ILE A 24 4.94 -4.07 -2.74
N GLU A 25 5.55 -5.12 -2.16
CA GLU A 25 6.90 -5.54 -2.49
C GLU A 25 7.03 -6.09 -3.91
N ALA A 26 5.98 -6.70 -4.45
CA ALA A 26 5.95 -7.22 -5.81
C ALA A 26 5.87 -6.12 -6.88
N ILE A 27 5.36 -4.93 -6.56
CA ILE A 27 5.32 -3.80 -7.50
C ILE A 27 6.74 -3.41 -7.90
N ARG A 28 7.09 -3.50 -9.19
CA ARG A 28 8.43 -3.13 -9.70
C ARG A 28 8.46 -1.76 -10.37
N ASP A 29 7.31 -1.25 -10.76
CA ASP A 29 7.17 0.05 -11.38
C ASP A 29 7.17 1.16 -10.30
N ALA A 30 8.05 2.13 -10.47
CA ALA A 30 8.14 3.28 -9.57
C ALA A 30 6.90 4.18 -9.66
N THR A 31 6.32 4.32 -10.85
CA THR A 31 5.10 5.11 -11.08
C THR A 31 3.90 4.45 -10.43
N GLU A 32 3.82 3.12 -10.44
CA GLU A 32 2.77 2.38 -9.74
C GLU A 32 2.87 2.54 -8.22
N LEU A 33 4.09 2.55 -7.66
CA LEU A 33 4.31 2.82 -6.24
C LEU A 33 3.91 4.25 -5.83
N GLU A 34 4.19 5.23 -6.68
CA GLU A 34 3.81 6.63 -6.45
C GLU A 34 2.28 6.81 -6.51
N ALA A 35 1.63 6.23 -7.53
CA ALA A 35 0.17 6.23 -7.62
C ALA A 35 -0.50 5.52 -6.42
N LEU A 36 0.09 4.41 -5.95
CA LEU A 36 -0.37 3.74 -4.75
C LEU A 36 -0.25 4.64 -3.51
N LEU A 37 0.85 5.39 -3.40
CA LEU A 37 1.07 6.33 -2.31
C LEU A 37 0.02 7.45 -2.31
N ASP A 38 -0.25 8.06 -3.46
CA ASP A 38 -1.24 9.12 -3.60
C ASP A 38 -2.64 8.63 -3.23
N ARG A 39 -3.03 7.46 -3.73
CA ARG A 39 -4.30 6.82 -3.35
C ARG A 39 -4.33 6.51 -1.86
N ALA A 40 -3.20 6.08 -1.31
CA ALA A 40 -3.06 5.83 0.11
C ALA A 40 -3.14 7.10 0.95
N LEU A 41 -3.28 8.32 0.44
CA LEU A 41 -3.58 9.51 1.25
C LEU A 41 -5.08 9.77 1.42
N SER A 42 -5.90 9.31 0.48
CA SER A 42 -7.35 9.57 0.45
C SER A 42 -8.22 8.33 0.68
N ALA A 43 -7.67 7.13 0.50
CA ALA A 43 -8.38 5.87 0.74
C ALA A 43 -8.88 5.75 2.20
N ALA A 44 -10.05 5.13 2.39
CA ALA A 44 -10.64 4.87 3.70
C ALA A 44 -10.21 3.51 4.26
N SER A 45 -9.78 2.58 3.40
CA SER A 45 -9.37 1.23 3.78
C SER A 45 -8.28 0.66 2.85
N LEU A 46 -7.66 -0.45 3.26
CA LEU A 46 -6.78 -1.24 2.40
C LEU A 46 -7.53 -1.83 1.19
N ASN A 47 -8.83 -2.06 1.29
CA ASN A 47 -9.64 -2.56 0.17
C ASN A 47 -9.73 -1.53 -0.96
N ASP A 48 -9.83 -0.24 -0.64
CA ASP A 48 -9.87 0.84 -1.63
C ASP A 48 -8.54 0.99 -2.40
N LEU A 49 -7.45 0.51 -1.79
CA LEU A 49 -6.13 0.41 -2.41
C LEU A 49 -5.97 -0.87 -3.24
N GLY A 50 -6.98 -1.73 -3.24
CA GLY A 50 -6.88 -3.07 -3.80
C GLY A 50 -5.83 -3.90 -3.06
N LEU A 51 -5.60 -3.69 -1.76
CA LEU A 51 -4.64 -4.41 -0.93
C LEU A 51 -5.32 -5.34 0.09
N ALA A 52 -6.65 -5.44 0.10
CA ALA A 52 -7.35 -6.38 0.95
C ALA A 52 -6.97 -7.84 0.61
N PRO A 53 -6.96 -8.74 1.61
CA PRO A 53 -6.87 -10.18 1.36
C PRO A 53 -8.07 -10.64 0.52
N ALA A 54 -7.85 -11.66 -0.32
CA ALA A 54 -8.90 -12.33 -1.06
C ALA A 54 -9.78 -13.19 -0.12
#